data_AF-A0A3C1GEX7-F1
#
_entry.id   AF-A0A3C1GEX7-F1
#
_cell.length_a   1.000
_cell.length_b   1.000
_cell.length_c   1.000
_cell.angle_alpha   90.00
_cell.angle_beta   90.00
_cell.angle_gamma   90.00
#
_symmetry.space_group_name_H-M   'P 1'
#
loop_
_entity.id
_entity.type
_entity.pdbx_description
1 polymer ?
#
loop_
_entity_poly.entity_id
_entity_poly.type
_entity_poly.pdbx_seq_one_letter_code
_entity_poly.pdbx_strand_id
1 'polypeptide(L)'
;MQEAGYRRAVCFSCGNAADALRRAGVDVLEVGPRGRLLAGGWWTVGEIRRAWPEHFDATSGHLPVSLMSAIGAEFRSVLGEFGDEELVVPCGSGETLVCLALAYAGEATFVAEYDCSRPETMYDPEAPLVPLVRALAGEVRVLR
;
A
#
# COMPACT_ATOMS: atom_id res chain seq x y z
N MET A 1 -7.17 -5.60 12.55
CA MET A 1 -8.37 -6.17 11.88
C MET A 1 -9.23 -6.98 12.86
N GLN A 2 -8.72 -8.12 13.37
CA GLN A 2 -9.49 -9.02 14.24
C GLN A 2 -9.92 -8.37 15.57
N GLU A 3 -9.04 -7.56 16.17
CA GLU A 3 -9.36 -6.78 17.39
C GLU A 3 -10.51 -5.78 17.18
N ALA A 4 -10.67 -5.27 15.96
CA ALA A 4 -11.78 -4.38 15.58
C ALA A 4 -13.04 -5.15 15.14
N GLY A 5 -13.06 -6.48 15.29
CA GLY A 5 -14.21 -7.33 15.00
C GLY A 5 -14.35 -7.78 13.53
N TYR A 6 -13.47 -7.35 12.64
CA TYR A 6 -13.53 -7.74 11.23
C TYR A 6 -13.04 -9.18 11.03
N ARG A 7 -13.83 -9.97 10.30
CA ARG A 7 -13.51 -11.37 9.93
C ARG A 7 -13.22 -11.56 8.45
N ARG A 8 -13.51 -10.55 7.63
CA ARG A 8 -13.32 -10.53 6.19
C ARG A 8 -12.64 -9.24 5.78
N ALA A 9 -11.91 -9.27 4.68
CA ALA A 9 -11.28 -8.10 4.10
C ALA A 9 -11.72 -7.94 2.64
N VAL A 10 -11.80 -6.70 2.20
CA VAL A 10 -11.86 -6.36 0.78
C VAL A 10 -10.50 -5.78 0.39
N CYS A 11 -9.94 -6.27 -0.71
CA CYS A 11 -8.62 -5.88 -1.16
C CYS A 11 -8.67 -5.58 -2.66
N PHE A 12 -8.55 -4.30 -2.99
CA PHE A 12 -8.25 -3.87 -4.35
C PHE A 12 -6.73 -3.87 -4.53
N SER A 13 -6.20 -4.81 -5.31
CA SER A 13 -4.75 -4.94 -5.51
C SER A 13 -4.42 -5.61 -6.84
N CYS A 14 -3.15 -5.54 -7.24
CA CYS A 14 -2.57 -6.38 -8.29
C CYS A 14 -2.44 -7.87 -7.89
N GLY A 15 -2.87 -8.23 -6.67
CA GLY A 15 -3.06 -9.58 -6.13
C GLY A 15 -2.02 -10.02 -5.09
N ASN A 16 -0.86 -9.35 -4.98
CA ASN A 16 0.14 -9.68 -3.95
C ASN A 16 -0.39 -9.47 -2.52
N ALA A 17 -1.09 -8.35 -2.28
CA ALA A 17 -1.72 -8.07 -0.99
C ALA A 17 -2.84 -9.07 -0.67
N ALA A 18 -3.67 -9.41 -1.66
CA ALA A 18 -4.73 -10.40 -1.51
C ALA A 18 -4.16 -11.80 -1.17
N ASP A 19 -3.08 -12.21 -1.82
CA ASP A 19 -2.42 -13.50 -1.57
C ASP A 19 -1.79 -13.57 -0.17
N ALA A 20 -1.17 -12.48 0.30
CA ALA A 20 -0.63 -12.40 1.66
C ALA A 20 -1.74 -12.53 2.72
N LEU A 21 -2.86 -11.83 2.54
CA LEU A 21 -4.02 -11.91 3.44
C LEU A 21 -4.63 -13.31 3.47
N ARG A 22 -4.76 -13.98 2.31
CA ARG A 22 -5.26 -15.37 2.24
C ARG A 22 -4.34 -16.34 2.97
N ARG A 23 -3.01 -16.20 2.83
CA ARG A 23 -2.03 -17.03 3.55
C ARG A 23 -2.11 -16.84 5.06
N ALA A 24 -2.51 -15.65 5.52
CA ALA A 24 -2.79 -15.36 6.93
C ALA A 24 -4.18 -15.87 7.41
N GLY A 25 -4.92 -16.60 6.56
CA GLY A 25 -6.23 -17.16 6.90
C GLY A 25 -7.39 -16.17 6.85
N VAL A 26 -7.20 -15.01 6.21
CA VAL A 26 -8.26 -14.01 6.04
C VAL A 26 -9.13 -14.37 4.84
N ASP A 27 -10.45 -14.28 4.99
CA ASP A 27 -11.39 -14.36 3.87
C ASP A 27 -11.37 -13.03 3.10
N VAL A 28 -10.86 -13.07 1.86
CA VAL A 28 -10.58 -11.88 1.05
C VAL A 28 -11.52 -11.81 -0.15
N LEU A 29 -12.29 -10.73 -0.22
CA LEU A 29 -12.95 -10.28 -1.43
C LEU A 29 -11.95 -9.46 -2.26
N GLU A 30 -11.42 -10.05 -3.32
CA GLU A 30 -10.49 -9.37 -4.23
C GLU A 30 -11.25 -8.67 -5.35
N VAL A 31 -10.95 -7.38 -5.53
CA VAL A 31 -11.41 -6.54 -6.65
C VAL A 31 -10.19 -6.22 -7.51
N GLY A 32 -10.15 -6.72 -8.75
CA GLY A 32 -8.95 -6.64 -9.57
C GLY A 32 -8.97 -7.65 -10.73
N PRO A 33 -7.91 -7.72 -11.55
CA PRO A 33 -7.88 -8.56 -12.76
C PRO A 33 -7.96 -10.07 -12.45
N ARG A 34 -7.59 -10.47 -11.23
CA ARG A 34 -7.67 -11.84 -10.72
C ARG A 34 -8.82 -12.06 -9.73
N GLY A 35 -9.57 -11.00 -9.43
CA GLY A 35 -10.62 -10.97 -8.41
C GLY A 35 -11.99 -11.43 -8.92
N ARG A 36 -12.96 -11.53 -8.00
CA ARG A 36 -14.37 -11.84 -8.33
C ARG A 36 -15.11 -10.64 -8.92
N LEU A 37 -14.54 -9.45 -8.78
CA LEU A 37 -15.12 -8.19 -9.19
C LEU A 37 -14.12 -7.48 -10.12
N LEU A 38 -14.58 -7.07 -11.30
CA LEU A 38 -13.78 -6.36 -12.30
C LEU A 38 -13.56 -4.91 -11.87
N ALA A 39 -12.32 -4.42 -11.98
CA ALA A 39 -11.95 -3.05 -11.67
C ALA A 39 -12.23 -2.14 -12.88
N GLY A 40 -13.19 -1.23 -12.75
CA GLY A 40 -13.42 -0.12 -13.71
C GLY A 40 -12.73 1.19 -13.32
N GLY A 41 -12.04 1.23 -12.18
CA GLY A 41 -11.38 2.40 -11.59
C GLY A 41 -11.07 2.20 -10.10
N TRP A 42 -10.43 3.19 -9.47
CA TRP A 42 -10.17 3.22 -8.03
C TRP A 42 -11.47 3.42 -7.25
N TRP A 43 -11.80 2.49 -6.36
CA TRP A 43 -12.92 2.64 -5.45
C TRP A 43 -12.51 3.58 -4.32
N THR A 44 -13.42 4.42 -3.86
CA THR A 44 -13.21 5.25 -2.66
C THR A 44 -13.52 4.44 -1.38
N VAL A 45 -12.94 4.85 -0.25
CA VAL A 45 -13.27 4.28 1.08
C VAL A 45 -14.78 4.32 1.35
N GLY A 46 -15.46 5.39 0.92
CA GLY A 46 -16.91 5.54 1.09
C GLY A 46 -17.73 4.53 0.29
N GLU A 47 -17.31 4.22 -0.95
CA GLU A 47 -17.96 3.21 -1.79
C GLU A 47 -17.76 1.81 -1.23
N ILE A 48 -16.53 1.50 -0.80
CA ILE A 48 -16.18 0.23 -0.18
C ILE A 48 -17.02 -0.01 1.09
N ARG A 49 -17.12 0.99 1.98
CA ARG A 49 -17.93 0.88 3.20
C ARG A 49 -19.42 0.69 2.92
N ARG A 50 -19.96 1.26 1.83
CA ARG A 50 -21.37 1.07 1.44
C ARG A 50 -21.61 -0.32 0.85
N ALA A 51 -20.69 -0.82 0.02
CA ALA A 51 -20.84 -2.11 -0.65
C ALA A 51 -20.56 -3.29 0.31
N TRP A 52 -19.58 -3.13 1.21
CA TRP A 52 -19.11 -4.19 2.11
C TRP A 52 -18.91 -3.69 3.54
N PRO A 53 -19.98 -3.29 4.25
CA PRO A 53 -19.88 -2.67 5.57
C PRO A 53 -19.23 -3.56 6.64
N GLU A 54 -19.28 -4.88 6.47
CA GLU A 54 -18.68 -5.86 7.39
C GLU A 54 -17.23 -6.24 7.03
N HIS A 55 -16.65 -5.67 5.98
CA HIS A 55 -15.30 -5.99 5.53
C HIS A 55 -14.31 -4.90 5.97
N PHE A 56 -13.13 -5.34 6.39
CA PHE A 56 -12.01 -4.42 6.56
C PHE A 56 -11.51 -3.97 5.18
N ASP A 57 -11.34 -2.66 5.01
CA ASP A 57 -10.77 -2.09 3.78
C ASP A 57 -9.25 -2.26 3.78
N ALA A 58 -8.77 -3.28 3.08
CA ALA A 58 -7.36 -3.57 2.84
C ALA A 58 -6.94 -3.20 1.40
N THR A 59 -7.64 -2.24 0.79
CA THR A 59 -7.32 -1.72 -0.54
C THR A 59 -6.00 -0.95 -0.52
N SER A 60 -5.17 -1.21 -1.53
CA SER A 60 -4.00 -0.38 -1.79
C SER A 60 -4.42 1.10 -1.91
N GLY A 61 -3.79 1.97 -1.14
CA GLY A 61 -4.02 3.40 -1.06
C GLY A 61 -4.90 3.82 0.13
N HIS A 62 -5.56 2.87 0.82
CA HIS A 62 -6.58 3.18 1.83
C HIS A 62 -6.18 2.86 3.27
N LEU A 63 -4.99 2.29 3.48
CA LEU A 63 -4.59 1.86 4.82
C LEU A 63 -4.60 3.06 5.80
N PRO A 64 -5.22 2.92 6.99
CA PRO A 64 -5.16 3.96 8.00
C PRO A 64 -3.72 4.28 8.40
N VAL A 65 -3.41 5.56 8.65
CA VAL A 65 -2.07 6.01 9.04
C VAL A 65 -1.54 5.28 10.28
N SER A 66 -2.41 4.99 11.26
CA SER A 66 -2.02 4.21 12.44
C SER A 66 -1.54 2.79 12.10
N LEU A 67 -2.16 2.14 11.11
CA LEU A 67 -1.73 0.84 10.63
C LEU A 67 -0.43 0.96 9.83
N MET A 68 -0.29 1.97 8.98
CA MET A 68 0.98 2.23 8.27
C MET A 68 2.14 2.53 9.23
N SER A 69 1.88 3.24 10.32
CA SER A 69 2.86 3.48 11.38
C SER A 69 3.28 2.19 12.07
N ALA A 70 2.34 1.29 12.39
CA ALA A 70 2.66 -0.02 12.96
C ALA A 70 3.46 -0.88 11.97
N ILE A 71 3.09 -0.90 10.68
CA ILE A 71 3.86 -1.59 9.63
C ILE A 71 5.28 -1.01 9.51
N GLY A 72 5.43 0.31 9.59
CA GLY A 72 6.73 0.97 9.60
C GLY A 72 7.61 0.54 10.78
N ALA A 73 7.03 0.39 11.97
CA ALA A 73 7.76 -0.13 13.14
C ALA A 73 8.26 -1.57 12.90
N GLU A 74 7.45 -2.43 12.29
CA GLU A 74 7.86 -3.78 11.90
C GLU A 74 8.98 -3.76 10.86
N PHE A 75 8.91 -2.88 9.84
CA PHE A 75 10.01 -2.70 8.90
C PHE A 75 11.29 -2.30 9.62
N ARG A 76 11.24 -1.36 10.56
CA ARG A 76 12.42 -0.96 11.32
C ARG A 76 13.00 -2.10 12.15
N SER A 77 12.15 -2.91 12.78
CA SER A 77 12.60 -4.08 13.54
C SER A 77 13.32 -5.12 12.67
N VAL A 78 12.94 -5.26 11.40
CA VAL A 78 13.51 -6.26 10.48
C VAL A 78 14.72 -5.73 9.73
N LEU A 79 14.66 -4.49 9.26
CA LEU A 79 15.67 -3.86 8.40
C LEU A 79 16.80 -3.21 9.20
N GLY A 80 16.58 -2.89 10.48
CA GLY A 80 17.56 -2.24 11.33
C GLY A 80 17.65 -0.74 11.08
N GLU A 81 18.79 -0.14 11.40
CA GLU A 81 19.05 1.28 11.17
C GLU A 81 19.68 1.51 9.81
N PHE A 82 19.32 2.62 9.17
CA PHE A 82 19.98 3.12 7.97
C PHE A 82 20.89 4.29 8.34
N GLY A 83 21.95 4.50 7.56
CA GLY A 83 22.73 5.75 7.61
C GLY A 83 22.09 6.83 6.75
N ASP A 84 22.85 7.89 6.44
CA ASP A 84 22.50 8.96 5.50
C ASP A 84 22.48 8.49 4.02
N GLU A 85 21.97 7.29 3.78
CA GLU A 85 21.92 6.68 2.46
C GLU A 85 20.63 7.06 1.73
N GLU A 86 20.75 7.20 0.40
CA GLU A 86 19.60 7.28 -0.49
C GLU A 86 19.16 5.86 -0.85
N LEU A 87 17.92 5.51 -0.50
CA LEU A 87 17.36 4.18 -0.69
C LEU A 87 16.24 4.19 -1.73
N VAL A 88 16.39 3.39 -2.78
CA VAL A 88 15.38 3.27 -3.83
C VAL A 88 14.30 2.28 -3.42
N VAL A 89 13.05 2.72 -3.47
CA VAL A 89 11.86 1.95 -3.09
C VAL A 89 10.98 1.76 -4.32
N PRO A 90 10.85 0.52 -4.84
CA PRO A 90 9.87 0.21 -5.87
C PRO A 90 8.45 0.51 -5.38
N CYS A 91 7.72 1.32 -6.14
CA CYS A 91 6.42 1.85 -5.76
C CYS A 91 5.33 1.41 -6.75
N GLY A 92 4.25 0.84 -6.19
CA GLY A 92 2.95 0.75 -6.84
C GLY A 92 2.03 1.83 -6.27
N SER A 93 1.17 1.47 -5.33
CA SER A 93 0.30 2.44 -4.64
C SER A 93 1.05 3.38 -3.69
N GLY A 94 2.24 3.03 -3.20
CA GLY A 94 3.13 3.92 -2.43
C GLY A 94 3.22 3.66 -0.93
N GLU A 95 2.45 2.73 -0.37
CA GLU A 95 2.39 2.45 1.07
C GLU A 95 3.72 2.05 1.64
N THR A 96 4.49 1.23 0.93
CA THR A 96 5.81 0.81 1.39
C THR A 96 6.70 2.03 1.65
N LEU A 97 6.73 2.98 0.71
CA LEU A 97 7.50 4.21 0.88
C LEU A 97 6.97 5.06 2.02
N VAL A 98 5.64 5.21 2.15
CA VAL A 98 5.04 5.97 3.25
C VAL A 98 5.38 5.35 4.60
N CYS A 99 5.29 4.03 4.75
CA CYS A 99 5.63 3.32 5.98
C CYS A 99 7.12 3.48 6.34
N LEU A 100 8.01 3.38 5.36
CA LEU A 100 9.45 3.59 5.55
C LEU A 100 9.75 5.06 5.94
N ALA A 101 9.17 6.03 5.23
CA ALA A 101 9.34 7.44 5.55
C ALA A 101 8.85 7.81 6.96
N LEU A 102 7.76 7.18 7.43
CA LEU A 102 7.30 7.33 8.81
C LEU A 102 8.26 6.70 9.83
N ALA A 103 8.83 5.55 9.52
CA ALA A 103 9.69 4.79 10.44
C ALA A 103 11.10 5.36 10.59
N TYR A 104 11.60 6.05 9.57
CA TYR A 104 12.96 6.59 9.49
C TYR A 104 12.97 8.11 9.25
N ALA A 105 11.94 8.80 9.75
CA ALA A 105 11.77 10.23 9.55
C ALA A 105 13.00 11.01 10.06
N GLY A 106 13.73 11.65 9.13
CA GLY A 106 14.95 12.41 9.44
C GLY A 106 16.23 11.59 9.56
N GLU A 107 16.18 10.28 9.31
CA GLU A 107 17.34 9.38 9.36
C GLU A 107 17.79 8.90 7.96
N ALA A 108 16.85 8.71 7.02
CA ALA A 108 17.14 8.23 5.68
C ALA A 108 16.32 8.96 4.62
N THR A 109 16.82 8.98 3.38
CA THR A 109 16.09 9.54 2.23
C THR A 109 15.64 8.42 1.31
N PHE A 110 14.33 8.33 1.05
CA PHE A 110 13.76 7.33 0.15
C PHE A 110 13.43 7.93 -1.20
N VAL A 111 13.78 7.22 -2.27
CA VAL A 111 13.42 7.54 -3.65
C VAL A 111 12.31 6.63 -4.11
N ALA A 112 11.21 7.20 -4.58
CA ALA A 112 10.12 6.42 -5.18
C ALA A 112 10.50 6.03 -6.60
N GLU A 113 10.54 4.74 -6.91
CA GLU A 113 10.77 4.25 -8.27
C GLU A 113 9.54 3.52 -8.79
N TYR A 114 8.98 4.03 -9.89
CA TYR A 114 7.88 3.41 -10.61
C TYR A 114 8.39 2.85 -11.92
N ASP A 115 7.98 1.63 -12.26
CA ASP A 115 8.35 0.92 -13.48
C ASP A 115 7.10 0.67 -14.33
N CYS A 116 6.95 1.43 -15.42
CA CYS A 116 5.79 1.34 -16.32
C CYS A 116 5.80 0.09 -17.20
N SER A 117 6.87 -0.71 -17.21
CA SER A 117 6.89 -2.02 -17.86
C SER A 117 6.20 -3.11 -17.02
N ARG A 118 5.93 -2.83 -15.72
CA ARG A 118 5.36 -3.77 -14.76
C ARG A 118 4.05 -3.23 -14.17
N PRO A 119 2.91 -3.91 -14.35
CA PRO A 119 1.60 -3.43 -13.87
C PRO A 119 1.54 -3.12 -12.37
N GLU A 120 2.27 -3.88 -11.54
CA GLU A 120 2.26 -3.74 -10.08
C GLU A 120 3.02 -2.51 -9.56
N THR A 121 3.90 -1.93 -10.37
CA THR A 121 4.71 -0.74 -10.05
C THR A 121 4.49 0.39 -11.05
N MET A 122 3.43 0.29 -11.87
CA MET A 122 3.10 1.30 -12.86
C MET A 122 2.69 2.59 -12.14
N TYR A 123 3.23 3.72 -12.60
CA TYR A 123 2.84 5.02 -12.09
C TYR A 123 1.43 5.37 -12.57
N ASP A 124 0.50 5.54 -11.63
CA ASP A 124 -0.84 6.06 -11.87
C ASP A 124 -1.00 7.37 -11.08
N PRO A 125 -1.08 8.54 -11.75
CA PRO A 125 -1.20 9.83 -11.05
C PRO A 125 -2.49 9.98 -10.23
N GLU A 126 -3.51 9.16 -10.48
CA GLU A 126 -4.79 9.16 -9.76
C GLU A 126 -4.77 8.22 -8.54
N ALA A 127 -3.69 7.46 -8.32
CA ALA A 127 -3.61 6.57 -7.18
C ALA A 127 -3.61 7.36 -5.84
N PRO A 128 -4.36 6.89 -4.81
CA PRO A 128 -4.68 7.71 -3.64
C PRO A 128 -3.49 8.27 -2.85
N LEU A 129 -2.36 7.57 -2.82
CA LEU A 129 -1.19 7.99 -2.03
C LEU A 129 -0.12 8.71 -2.85
N VAL A 130 -0.27 8.87 -4.17
CA VAL A 130 0.73 9.56 -5.00
C VAL A 130 1.04 10.97 -4.50
N PRO A 131 0.06 11.81 -4.10
CA PRO A 131 0.38 13.13 -3.54
C PRO A 131 1.26 13.03 -2.28
N LEU A 132 1.02 12.02 -1.45
CA LEU A 132 1.80 11.80 -0.22
C LEU A 132 3.20 11.26 -0.54
N VAL A 133 3.32 10.31 -1.46
CA VAL A 133 4.62 9.81 -1.95
C VAL A 133 5.47 10.96 -2.48
N ARG A 134 4.88 11.85 -3.29
CA ARG A 134 5.59 13.01 -3.83
C ARG A 134 6.05 14.01 -2.77
N ALA A 135 5.37 14.06 -1.63
CA ALA A 135 5.73 14.94 -0.52
C ALA A 135 6.81 14.32 0.40
N LEU A 136 6.82 12.99 0.52
CA LEU A 136 7.71 12.27 1.43
C LEU A 136 8.99 11.75 0.77
N ALA A 137 8.95 11.46 -0.53
CA ALA A 137 10.11 10.98 -1.26
C ALA A 137 11.10 12.12 -1.51
N GLY A 138 12.40 11.83 -1.41
CA GLY A 138 13.45 12.76 -1.83
C GLY A 138 13.43 12.99 -3.35
N GLU A 139 13.06 11.96 -4.11
CA GLU A 139 12.92 11.99 -5.57
C GLU A 139 11.82 10.99 -6.02
N VAL A 140 11.18 11.26 -7.16
CA VAL A 140 10.27 10.33 -7.83
C VAL A 140 10.80 10.03 -9.23
N ARG A 141 11.16 8.76 -9.46
CA ARG A 141 11.65 8.22 -10.72
C ARG A 141 10.55 7.41 -11.41
N VAL A 142 10.32 7.67 -12.70
CA VAL A 142 9.37 6.92 -13.53
C VAL A 142 10.12 6.34 -14.71
N LEU A 143 10.36 5.02 -14.64
CA LEU A 143 10.98 4.25 -15.70
C LEU A 143 9.94 3.95 -16.78
N ARG A 144 10.33 4.13 -18.05
CA ARG A 144 9.45 3.98 -19.22
C ARG A 144 9.79 2.76 -20.04
#